data_AF-A0A0C3HZE6-F1
#
_entry.id   AF-A0A0C3HZE6-F1
#
_cell.length_a   1.000
_cell.length_b   1.000
_cell.length_c   1.000
_cell.angle_alpha   90.00
_cell.angle_beta   90.00
_cell.angle_gamma   90.00
#
_symmetry.space_group_name_H-M   'P 1'
#
loop_
_entity.id
_entity.type
_entity.pdbx_description
1 polymer ?
#
loop_
_entity_poly.entity_id
_entity_poly.type
_entity_poly.pdbx_seq_one_letter_code
_entity_poly.pdbx_strand_id
1 'polypeptide(L)'
;SADYDDQQLNSMTYQALKDESWEVEKHGRTSALLQELQDSAIPLGQRLKTCVDLDGDKEETQGIQVEFFAKMSTTEWEETGDFFIERFAEILTKLKEARRAKRKTATDFEKLVEERETAIREKFEKLDKDLADMRKGGEGVI
;
A
#
# COMPACT_ATOMS: atom_id res chain seq x y z
N SER A 1 25.17 3.74 -14.33
CA SER A 1 24.44 4.87 -13.72
C SER A 1 23.05 4.88 -14.33
N ALA A 2 22.06 5.56 -13.74
CA ALA A 2 20.66 5.42 -14.17
C ALA A 2 20.30 6.23 -15.43
N ASP A 3 21.27 6.93 -16.02
CA ASP A 3 21.03 7.92 -17.09
C ASP A 3 21.51 7.44 -18.48
N TYR A 4 22.37 6.42 -18.57
CA TYR A 4 22.86 5.84 -19.83
C TYR A 4 22.82 4.32 -19.78
N ASP A 5 22.48 3.68 -20.90
CA ASP A 5 22.71 2.25 -21.05
C ASP A 5 24.21 1.95 -21.28
N ASP A 6 24.62 0.71 -21.02
CA ASP A 6 26.04 0.32 -21.08
C ASP A 6 26.64 0.42 -22.51
N GLN A 7 25.82 0.31 -23.56
CA GLN A 7 26.29 0.46 -24.94
C GLN A 7 26.50 1.95 -25.28
N GLN A 8 25.57 2.80 -24.85
CA GLN A 8 25.65 4.25 -24.99
C GLN A 8 26.87 4.80 -24.25
N LEU A 9 27.08 4.42 -22.99
CA LEU A 9 28.20 4.92 -22.19
C LEU A 9 29.55 4.53 -22.79
N ASN A 10 29.68 3.31 -23.32
CA ASN A 10 30.93 2.84 -23.96
C ASN A 10 31.23 3.55 -25.29
N SER A 11 30.23 4.13 -25.93
CA SER A 11 30.40 4.88 -27.18
C SER A 11 30.82 6.34 -26.96
N MET A 12 30.69 6.86 -25.72
CA MET A 12 30.99 8.25 -25.40
C MET A 12 32.45 8.44 -25.01
N THR A 13 33.05 9.53 -25.51
CA THR A 13 34.42 9.89 -25.12
C THR A 13 34.41 10.55 -23.75
N TYR A 14 35.41 10.26 -22.91
CA TYR A 14 35.53 10.84 -21.57
C TYR A 14 35.43 12.37 -21.54
N GLN A 15 35.97 13.06 -22.56
CA GLN A 15 35.89 14.51 -22.66
C GLN A 15 34.45 15.01 -22.79
N ALA A 16 33.61 14.30 -23.55
CA ALA A 16 32.20 14.62 -23.71
C ALA A 16 31.45 14.45 -22.38
N LEU A 17 31.69 13.36 -21.64
CA LEU A 17 31.09 13.12 -20.32
C LEU A 17 31.50 14.18 -19.28
N LYS A 18 32.69 14.74 -19.41
CA LYS A 18 33.20 15.76 -18.50
C LYS A 18 32.59 17.14 -18.77
N ASP A 19 32.30 17.43 -20.03
CA ASP A 19 31.76 18.71 -20.47
C ASP A 19 30.21 18.72 -20.44
N GLU A 20 29.59 17.57 -20.14
CA GLU A 20 28.14 17.46 -19.92
C GLU A 20 27.69 18.29 -18.72
N SER A 21 26.59 19.03 -18.90
CA SER A 21 25.93 19.74 -17.82
C SER A 21 25.37 18.75 -16.81
N TRP A 22 25.51 19.05 -15.52
CA TRP A 22 24.87 18.30 -14.44
C TRP A 22 23.35 18.56 -14.37
N GLU A 23 22.83 19.53 -15.13
CA GLU A 23 21.40 19.84 -15.29
C GLU A 23 20.80 19.20 -16.55
N VAL A 24 21.28 18.03 -16.99
CA VAL A 24 20.57 17.28 -18.05
C VAL A 24 19.24 16.79 -17.47
N GLU A 25 18.25 17.60 -17.76
CA GLU A 25 16.86 17.47 -17.44
C GLU A 25 16.33 16.15 -18.07
N LYS A 26 15.77 15.23 -17.27
CA LYS A 26 15.36 13.84 -17.61
C LYS A 26 14.26 13.67 -18.68
N HIS A 27 14.05 14.67 -19.52
CA HIS A 27 12.93 14.83 -20.46
C HIS A 27 12.86 13.75 -21.54
N GLY A 28 13.97 13.04 -21.79
CA GLY A 28 14.01 11.94 -22.77
C GLY A 28 13.12 10.76 -22.37
N ARG A 29 13.08 10.41 -21.07
CA ARG A 29 12.25 9.30 -20.58
C ARG A 29 10.76 9.64 -20.60
N THR A 30 10.44 10.88 -20.23
CA THR A 30 9.08 11.42 -20.18
C THR A 30 8.42 11.38 -21.56
N SER A 31 9.16 11.78 -22.61
CA SER A 31 8.70 11.78 -24.01
C SER A 31 8.41 10.37 -24.55
N ALA A 32 9.31 9.42 -24.31
CA ALA A 32 9.13 8.03 -24.76
C ALA A 32 7.90 7.37 -24.10
N LEU A 33 7.73 7.57 -22.78
CA LEU A 33 6.57 7.06 -22.04
C LEU A 33 5.25 7.68 -22.52
N LEU A 34 5.24 8.98 -22.81
CA LEU A 34 4.06 9.64 -23.38
C LEU A 34 3.69 9.08 -24.75
N GLN A 35 4.68 8.70 -25.55
CA GLN A 35 4.46 8.10 -26.86
C GLN A 35 3.85 6.70 -26.74
N GLU A 36 4.34 5.87 -25.82
CA GLU A 36 3.72 4.57 -25.51
C GLU A 36 2.29 4.74 -24.98
N LEU A 37 2.06 5.72 -24.10
CA LEU A 37 0.74 6.02 -23.55
C LEU A 37 -0.23 6.62 -24.58
N GLN A 38 0.24 7.09 -25.74
CA GLN A 38 -0.59 7.62 -26.82
C GLN A 38 -0.74 6.62 -27.98
N ASP A 39 -0.01 5.52 -27.95
CA ASP A 39 -0.07 4.50 -29.00
C ASP A 39 -1.43 3.78 -28.97
N SER A 40 -2.24 4.02 -30.00
CA SER A 40 -3.56 3.40 -30.16
C SER A 40 -3.47 1.89 -30.45
N ALA A 41 -2.29 1.36 -30.77
CA ALA A 41 -2.07 -0.09 -30.87
C ALA A 41 -2.11 -0.78 -29.51
N ILE A 42 -1.88 -0.04 -28.41
CA ILE A 42 -1.92 -0.58 -27.05
C ILE A 42 -3.36 -0.43 -26.50
N PRO A 43 -3.99 -1.50 -25.99
CA PRO A 43 -5.32 -1.42 -25.40
C PRO A 43 -5.38 -0.39 -24.27
N LEU A 44 -6.51 0.34 -24.19
CA LEU A 44 -6.71 1.41 -23.21
C LEU A 44 -6.45 0.94 -21.76
N GLY A 45 -6.94 -0.23 -21.39
CA GLY A 45 -6.74 -0.78 -20.05
C GLY A 45 -5.26 -1.03 -19.69
N GLN A 46 -4.40 -1.32 -20.67
CA GLN A 46 -2.96 -1.47 -20.43
C GLN A 46 -2.29 -0.10 -20.31
N ARG A 47 -2.64 0.86 -21.18
CA ARG A 47 -2.18 2.26 -21.08
C ARG A 47 -2.53 2.88 -19.73
N LEU A 48 -3.77 2.68 -19.27
CA LEU A 48 -4.26 3.16 -17.97
C LEU A 48 -3.46 2.58 -16.80
N LYS A 49 -3.18 1.27 -16.82
CA LYS A 49 -2.36 0.64 -15.77
C LYS A 49 -0.96 1.22 -15.76
N THR A 50 -0.30 1.30 -16.92
CA THR A 50 1.04 1.91 -17.03
C THR A 50 1.05 3.34 -16.51
N CYS A 51 0.01 4.13 -16.79
CA CYS A 51 -0.14 5.53 -16.35
C CYS A 51 -0.35 5.65 -14.83
N VAL A 52 -1.13 4.75 -14.23
CA VAL A 52 -1.41 4.73 -12.78
C VAL A 52 -0.22 4.18 -11.98
N ASP A 53 0.48 3.19 -12.53
CA ASP A 53 1.61 2.52 -11.90
C ASP A 53 2.95 3.24 -12.18
N LEU A 54 2.92 4.49 -12.68
CA LEU A 54 4.12 5.29 -12.90
C LEU A 54 4.81 5.59 -11.57
N ASP A 55 5.96 4.96 -11.36
CA ASP A 55 6.87 5.24 -10.26
C ASP A 55 7.92 6.28 -10.69
N GLY A 56 7.98 7.42 -10.00
CA GLY A 56 8.90 8.50 -10.34
C GLY A 56 8.75 9.74 -9.48
N ASP A 57 9.37 10.84 -9.92
CA ASP A 57 9.15 12.15 -9.30
C ASP A 57 7.67 12.55 -9.47
N LYS A 58 7.08 13.12 -8.41
CA LYS A 58 5.65 13.45 -8.39
C LYS A 58 5.29 14.48 -9.45
N GLU A 59 6.19 15.43 -9.70
CA GLU A 59 5.95 16.49 -10.67
C GLU A 59 5.99 15.95 -12.11
N GLU A 60 6.97 15.10 -12.42
CA GLU A 60 7.10 14.45 -13.74
C GLU A 60 5.93 13.49 -14.02
N THR A 61 5.60 12.63 -13.06
CA THR A 61 4.49 11.67 -13.19
C THR A 61 3.14 12.37 -13.33
N GLN A 62 2.91 13.45 -12.56
CA GLN A 62 1.70 14.25 -12.69
C GLN A 62 1.62 14.93 -14.06
N GLY A 63 2.74 15.45 -14.59
CA GLY A 63 2.81 16.00 -15.93
C GLY A 63 2.40 14.99 -17.01
N ILE A 64 2.98 13.78 -16.96
CA ILE A 64 2.65 12.69 -17.90
C ILE A 64 1.17 12.30 -17.81
N GLN A 65 0.64 12.14 -16.59
CA GLN A 65 -0.76 11.76 -16.37
C GLN A 65 -1.70 12.82 -16.94
N VAL A 66 -1.45 14.09 -16.63
CA VAL A 66 -2.26 15.22 -17.13
C VAL A 66 -2.27 15.23 -18.66
N GLU A 67 -1.12 15.08 -19.30
CA GLU A 67 -1.03 15.08 -20.76
C GLU A 67 -1.71 13.85 -21.38
N PHE A 68 -1.57 12.68 -20.76
CA PHE A 68 -2.27 11.46 -21.18
C PHE A 68 -3.79 11.66 -21.15
N PHE A 69 -4.36 12.07 -20.02
CA PHE A 69 -5.82 12.26 -19.88
C PHE A 69 -6.35 13.42 -20.74
N ALA A 70 -5.57 14.47 -20.94
CA ALA A 70 -5.97 15.62 -21.76
C ALA A 70 -6.13 15.26 -23.25
N LYS A 71 -5.39 14.26 -23.74
CA LYS A 71 -5.44 13.82 -25.15
C LYS A 71 -6.47 12.73 -25.43
N MET A 72 -7.18 12.24 -24.41
CA MET A 72 -8.17 11.18 -24.57
C MET A 72 -9.43 11.69 -25.27
N SER A 73 -9.98 10.85 -26.14
CA SER A 73 -11.30 11.07 -26.73
C SER A 73 -12.41 10.92 -25.67
N THR A 74 -13.61 11.44 -25.97
CA THR A 74 -14.76 11.32 -25.07
C THR A 74 -15.13 9.87 -24.78
N THR A 75 -15.02 8.97 -25.77
CA THR A 75 -15.28 7.54 -25.59
C THR A 75 -14.24 6.88 -24.68
N GLU A 76 -12.95 7.20 -24.85
CA GLU A 76 -11.90 6.70 -23.95
C GLU A 76 -12.09 7.24 -22.52
N TRP A 77 -12.60 8.46 -22.37
CA TRP A 77 -12.95 9.05 -21.06
C TRP A 77 -14.06 8.28 -20.34
N GLU A 78 -15.10 7.86 -21.05
CA GLU A 78 -16.19 7.05 -20.48
C GLU A 78 -15.67 5.67 -20.05
N GLU A 79 -14.92 4.97 -20.91
CA GLU A 79 -14.31 3.67 -20.60
C GLU A 79 -13.32 3.74 -19.42
N THR A 80 -12.58 4.85 -19.33
CA THR A 80 -11.68 5.12 -18.21
C THR A 80 -12.44 5.35 -16.91
N GLY A 81 -13.60 6.00 -16.97
CA GLY A 81 -14.50 6.16 -15.84
C GLY A 81 -14.95 4.82 -15.28
N ASP A 82 -15.37 3.90 -16.15
CA ASP A 82 -15.76 2.53 -15.76
C ASP A 82 -14.58 1.79 -15.11
N PHE A 83 -13.38 1.90 -15.69
CA PHE A 83 -12.16 1.35 -15.09
C PHE A 83 -11.93 1.87 -13.66
N PHE A 84 -12.04 3.19 -13.42
CA PHE A 84 -11.87 3.74 -12.07
C PHE A 84 -12.92 3.24 -11.08
N ILE A 85 -14.18 3.08 -11.51
CA ILE A 85 -15.25 2.56 -10.67
C ILE A 85 -14.95 1.13 -10.24
N GLU A 86 -14.52 0.26 -11.16
CA GLU A 86 -14.15 -1.11 -10.86
C GLU A 86 -12.98 -1.18 -9.88
N ARG A 87 -11.91 -0.42 -10.14
CA ARG A 87 -10.75 -0.35 -9.25
C ARG A 87 -11.13 0.14 -7.85
N PHE A 88 -11.99 1.15 -7.76
CA PHE A 88 -12.45 1.67 -6.48
C PHE A 88 -13.32 0.65 -5.71
N ALA A 89 -14.21 -0.06 -6.40
CA ALA A 89 -15.03 -1.12 -5.82
C ALA A 89 -14.16 -2.26 -5.26
N GLU A 90 -13.11 -2.66 -5.97
CA GLU A 90 -12.15 -3.65 -5.48
C GLU A 90 -11.45 -3.18 -4.20
N ILE A 91 -10.97 -1.93 -4.18
CA ILE A 91 -10.27 -1.35 -3.01
C ILE A 91 -11.22 -1.31 -1.79
N LEU A 92 -12.46 -0.88 -1.98
CA LEU A 92 -13.45 -0.85 -0.91
C LEU A 92 -13.79 -2.24 -0.39
N THR A 93 -13.83 -3.24 -1.27
CA THR A 93 -14.05 -4.64 -0.89
C THR A 93 -12.90 -5.14 -0.01
N LYS A 94 -11.65 -4.94 -0.44
CA LYS A 94 -10.46 -5.28 0.36
C LYS A 94 -10.44 -4.57 1.71
N LEU A 95 -10.80 -3.29 1.75
CA LEU A 95 -10.88 -2.51 2.99
C LEU A 95 -11.97 -3.06 3.94
N LYS A 96 -13.13 -3.43 3.42
CA LYS A 96 -14.23 -4.02 4.18
C LYS A 96 -13.82 -5.38 4.77
N GLU A 97 -13.13 -6.20 3.99
CA GLU A 97 -12.60 -7.49 4.44
C GLU A 97 -11.55 -7.31 5.55
N ALA A 98 -10.59 -6.42 5.36
CA ALA A 98 -9.59 -6.10 6.38
C ALA A 98 -10.23 -5.63 7.70
N ARG A 99 -11.26 -4.78 7.63
CA ARG A 99 -12.01 -4.34 8.82
C ARG A 99 -12.78 -5.48 9.50
N ARG A 100 -13.32 -6.43 8.73
CA ARG A 100 -13.98 -7.62 9.29
C ARG A 100 -12.97 -8.54 9.97
N ALA A 101 -11.82 -8.77 9.34
CA ALA A 101 -10.75 -9.56 9.92
C ALA A 101 -10.26 -8.95 11.23
N LYS A 102 -9.99 -7.64 11.25
CA LYS A 102 -9.60 -6.91 12.47
C LYS A 102 -10.63 -7.08 13.60
N ARG A 103 -11.92 -6.92 13.29
CA ARG A 103 -12.99 -7.09 14.30
C ARG A 103 -13.06 -8.50 14.83
N LYS A 104 -12.97 -9.51 13.96
CA LYS A 104 -12.95 -10.91 14.36
C LYS A 104 -11.79 -11.20 15.32
N THR A 105 -10.59 -10.76 14.96
CA THR A 105 -9.41 -10.91 15.81
C THR A 105 -9.59 -10.22 17.16
N ALA A 106 -10.14 -9.00 17.19
CA ALA A 106 -10.42 -8.31 18.45
C ALA A 106 -11.42 -9.08 19.34
N THR A 107 -12.52 -9.56 18.76
CA THR A 107 -13.51 -10.39 19.47
C THR A 107 -12.90 -11.69 20.00
N ASP A 108 -12.04 -12.34 19.23
CA ASP A 108 -11.34 -13.55 19.67
C ASP A 108 -10.43 -13.25 20.88
N PHE A 109 -9.73 -12.11 20.87
CA PHE A 109 -8.93 -11.67 22.02
C PHE A 109 -9.77 -11.30 23.24
N GLU A 110 -10.88 -10.58 23.05
CA GLU A 110 -11.81 -10.24 24.14
C GLU A 110 -12.31 -11.51 24.85
N LYS A 111 -12.68 -12.53 24.08
CA LYS A 111 -13.09 -13.83 24.61
C LYS A 111 -11.98 -14.51 25.42
N LEU A 112 -10.74 -14.53 24.89
CA LEU A 112 -9.60 -15.11 25.61
C LEU A 112 -9.31 -14.37 26.93
N VAL A 113 -9.47 -13.04 26.94
CA VAL A 113 -9.31 -12.22 28.14
C VAL A 113 -10.40 -12.54 29.16
N GLU A 114 -11.65 -12.66 28.72
CA GLU A 114 -12.79 -13.02 29.59
C GLU A 114 -12.61 -14.41 30.23
N GLU A 115 -12.25 -15.42 29.42
CA GLU A 115 -11.98 -16.78 29.92
C GLU A 115 -10.84 -16.78 30.96
N ARG A 116 -9.76 -16.04 30.68
CA ARG A 116 -8.62 -15.94 31.59
C ARG A 116 -8.98 -15.20 32.87
N GLU A 117 -9.71 -14.11 32.77
CA GLU A 117 -10.13 -13.31 33.91
C GLU A 117 -11.02 -14.13 34.84
N THR A 118 -12.00 -14.85 34.28
CA THR A 118 -12.88 -15.75 35.03
C THR A 118 -12.07 -16.82 35.78
N ALA A 119 -11.13 -17.50 35.09
CA ALA A 119 -10.30 -18.53 35.70
C ALA A 119 -9.36 -18.00 36.79
N ILE A 120 -8.88 -16.75 36.66
CA ILE A 120 -8.07 -16.10 37.70
C ILE A 120 -8.94 -15.74 38.91
N ARG A 121 -10.14 -15.20 38.67
CA ARG A 121 -11.08 -14.83 39.72
C ARG A 121 -11.48 -16.04 40.57
N GLU A 122 -11.84 -17.15 39.94
CA GLU A 122 -12.17 -18.40 40.65
C GLU A 122 -11.01 -18.90 41.52
N LYS A 123 -9.77 -18.84 41.02
CA LYS A 123 -8.57 -19.21 41.79
C LYS A 123 -8.34 -18.28 42.97
N PHE A 124 -8.54 -16.98 42.76
CA PHE A 124 -8.37 -15.98 43.80
C PHE A 124 -9.40 -16.16 44.92
N GLU A 125 -10.67 -16.35 44.57
CA GLU A 125 -11.75 -16.63 45.53
C GLU A 125 -11.48 -17.90 46.34
N LYS A 126 -10.96 -18.95 45.69
CA LYS A 126 -10.56 -20.18 46.39
C LYS A 126 -9.42 -19.93 47.37
N LEU A 127 -8.37 -19.22 46.96
CA LEU A 127 -7.23 -18.90 47.82
C LEU A 127 -7.64 -18.04 49.01
N ASP A 128 -8.49 -17.03 48.79
CA ASP A 128 -9.02 -16.19 49.87
C ASP A 128 -9.82 -17.01 50.88
N LYS A 129 -10.65 -17.95 50.39
CA LYS A 129 -11.37 -18.87 51.27
C LYS A 129 -10.42 -19.77 52.06
N ASP A 130 -9.44 -20.38 51.40
CA ASP A 130 -8.46 -21.26 52.07
C ASP A 130 -7.67 -20.49 53.14
N LEU A 131 -7.25 -19.25 52.87
CA LEU A 131 -6.59 -18.36 53.83
C LEU A 131 -7.50 -17.97 55.00
N ALA A 132 -8.78 -17.68 54.74
CA ALA A 132 -9.75 -17.36 55.77
C ALA A 132 -10.01 -18.56 56.69
N ASP A 133 -10.11 -19.77 56.13
CA ASP A 133 -10.29 -21.01 56.89
C ASP A 133 -9.03 -21.34 57.72
N MET A 134 -7.82 -21.15 57.16
CA MET A 134 -6.56 -21.27 57.90
C MET A 134 -6.49 -20.31 59.10
N ARG A 135 -6.90 -19.06 58.92
CA ARG A 135 -6.93 -18.07 60.01
C ARG A 135 -7.87 -18.49 61.14
N LYS A 136 -9.09 -18.91 60.81
CA LYS A 136 -10.06 -19.41 61.80
C LYS A 136 -9.55 -20.66 62.52
N GLY A 137 -8.93 -21.57 61.78
CA GLY A 137 -8.31 -22.77 62.35
C GLY A 137 -7.19 -22.45 63.34
N GLY A 138 -6.37 -21.44 63.06
CA GLY A 138 -5.31 -20.98 63.98
C GLY A 138 -5.85 -20.27 65.22
N GLU A 139 -6.91 -19.48 65.11
CA GLU A 139 -7.56 -18.79 66.23
C GLU A 139 -8.26 -19.78 67.20
N GLY A 140 -8.67 -20.96 66.73
CA GLY A 140 -9.31 -22.00 67.56
C GLY A 140 -8.37 -22.96 68.30
N VAL A 141 -7.04 -22.82 68.13
CA VAL A 141 -6.00 -23.68 68.75
C VAL A 141 -5.31 -22.97 69.94
N ILE A 142 -5.82 -21.82 70.37
CA ILE A 142 -5.39 -21.07 71.57
C ILE A 142 -6.52 -21.12 72.61
#